data_AF-A0A1Z2L617-F1
#
_entry.id   AF-A0A1Z2L617-F1
#
_cell.length_a   1.000
_cell.length_b   1.000
_cell.length_c   1.000
_cell.angle_alpha   90.00
_cell.angle_beta   90.00
_cell.angle_gamma   90.00
#
_symmetry.space_group_name_H-M   'P 1'
#
loop_
_entity.id
_entity.type
_entity.pdbx_description
1 polymer ?
#
loop_
_entity_poly.entity_id
_entity_poly.type
_entity_poly.pdbx_seq_one_letter_code
_entity_poly.pdbx_strand_id
1 'polypeptide(L)'
;MEKLLADDAWVSQLAIYGSSLAAWQILADSGAEADVLVGHSLGEIAALVAAQAFSVADGARIVAHRVQVIERQGLAPGRMAALSADGDRVRALIALIGDELLSVATENHDTQTVVSGPRDAMEKALAVSKQLGISTADINSPFPFHTPILAPAAPVFAGLVGKLDQRPLRTPVYSPVLGRYYEPDDALGELLAEHFVKPVRFSAAVRHLHGEGRELRFVEVGGKAVLTKLVGKVLGSGARPATWSTLSLGGDGKLGLAGALADLGTPAKLDDGKAKALAAVFAPDAGAAEFAEFWAAFGGQLVGLGKERLAEFRALRAEGTGQAAPPAAAGTGPKAAVERGAVADAIRSIYAAALEYPEEVFTEDVLLEAELGVDSVKQVELLTRVSEHYGLPPRDTGFRLVEIDTMAKVVDFFVANLGDGAAELDVPQEKTATELPAEQAAVERGAVADAIRSIYAAALEYPEEVFTEDVLLEAELGVDSVKQVELLTRVSEHYGLPPRDTGFRLVEIDTMAKVVDFFVTNLESGAVPVAA
;
A
#
# COMPACT_ATOMS: atom_id res chain seq x y z
N MET A 1 0.01 -27.35 -12.26
CA MET A 1 1.28 -26.61 -12.44
C MET A 1 2.49 -27.52 -12.25
N GLU A 2 2.65 -28.22 -11.13
CA GLU A 2 3.82 -29.10 -10.90
C GLU A 2 3.98 -30.21 -11.96
N LYS A 3 2.88 -30.83 -12.40
CA LYS A 3 2.90 -31.79 -13.53
C LYS A 3 3.31 -31.15 -14.87
N LEU A 4 2.86 -29.92 -15.14
CA LEU A 4 3.17 -29.19 -16.38
C LEU A 4 4.64 -28.75 -16.44
N LEU A 5 5.28 -28.55 -15.28
CA LEU A 5 6.70 -28.25 -15.20
C LEU A 5 7.59 -29.48 -15.49
N ALA A 6 7.01 -30.67 -15.60
CA ALA A 6 7.69 -31.89 -16.03
C ALA A 6 7.52 -32.15 -17.54
N ASP A 7 6.64 -31.42 -18.22
CA ASP A 7 6.42 -31.48 -19.68
C ASP A 7 7.33 -30.48 -20.41
N ASP A 8 7.30 -30.48 -21.76
CA ASP A 8 8.08 -29.54 -22.57
C ASP A 8 7.86 -28.08 -22.14
N ALA A 9 8.94 -27.29 -22.19
CA ALA A 9 8.97 -25.89 -21.74
C ALA A 9 7.84 -25.03 -22.34
N TRP A 10 7.50 -25.25 -23.62
CA TRP A 10 6.44 -24.53 -24.31
C TRP A 10 5.05 -24.83 -23.75
N VAL A 11 4.79 -26.04 -23.25
CA VAL A 11 3.50 -26.46 -22.67
C VAL A 11 3.23 -25.67 -21.40
N SER A 12 4.22 -25.62 -20.50
CA SER A 12 4.08 -24.89 -19.24
C SER A 12 3.87 -23.38 -19.45
N GLN A 13 4.61 -22.76 -20.38
CA GLN A 13 4.47 -21.34 -20.67
C GLN A 13 3.12 -21.00 -21.33
N LEU A 14 2.65 -21.82 -22.29
CA LEU A 14 1.32 -21.63 -22.88
C LEU A 14 0.21 -21.84 -21.86
N ALA A 15 0.35 -22.79 -20.93
CA ALA A 15 -0.62 -23.00 -19.87
C ALA A 15 -0.68 -21.79 -18.93
N ILE A 16 0.46 -21.21 -18.55
CA ILE A 16 0.53 -19.98 -17.75
C ILE A 16 -0.14 -18.83 -18.50
N TYR A 17 0.23 -18.61 -19.76
CA TYR A 17 -0.34 -17.56 -20.61
C TYR A 17 -1.85 -17.69 -20.76
N GLY A 18 -2.34 -18.86 -21.17
CA GLY A 18 -3.76 -19.10 -21.41
C GLY A 18 -4.60 -19.01 -20.15
N SER A 19 -4.12 -19.57 -19.03
CA SER A 19 -4.83 -19.48 -17.74
C SER A 19 -4.89 -18.05 -17.20
N SER A 20 -3.83 -17.26 -17.36
CA SER A 20 -3.80 -15.84 -16.96
C SER A 20 -4.81 -15.03 -17.76
N LEU A 21 -4.87 -15.21 -19.08
CA LEU A 21 -5.84 -14.52 -19.94
C LEU A 21 -7.28 -14.98 -19.69
N ALA A 22 -7.50 -16.27 -19.43
CA ALA A 22 -8.83 -16.76 -19.08
C ALA A 22 -9.33 -16.14 -17.76
N ALA A 23 -8.47 -16.06 -16.73
CA ALA A 23 -8.82 -15.39 -15.48
C ALA A 23 -9.09 -13.90 -15.67
N TRP A 24 -8.25 -13.22 -16.45
CA TRP A 24 -8.46 -11.81 -16.82
C TRP A 24 -9.79 -11.61 -17.55
N GLN A 25 -10.10 -12.43 -18.54
CA GLN A 25 -11.34 -12.32 -19.32
C GLN A 25 -12.57 -12.51 -18.43
N ILE A 26 -12.55 -13.47 -17.50
CA ILE A 26 -13.66 -13.66 -16.54
C ILE A 26 -13.86 -12.41 -15.67
N LEU A 27 -12.78 -11.81 -15.18
CA LEU A 27 -12.86 -10.56 -14.40
C LEU A 27 -13.42 -9.41 -15.24
N ALA A 28 -12.90 -9.24 -16.47
CA ALA A 28 -13.33 -8.19 -17.39
C ALA A 28 -14.80 -8.35 -17.82
N ASP A 29 -15.24 -9.57 -18.16
CA ASP A 29 -16.63 -9.91 -18.48
C ASP A 29 -17.57 -9.72 -17.28
N SER A 30 -17.03 -9.68 -16.06
CA SER A 30 -17.77 -9.38 -14.83
C SER A 30 -17.76 -7.89 -14.48
N GLY A 31 -17.20 -7.03 -15.34
CA GLY A 31 -17.17 -5.58 -15.17
C GLY A 31 -15.94 -5.03 -14.42
N ALA A 32 -14.93 -5.87 -14.14
CA ALA A 32 -13.67 -5.36 -13.58
C ALA A 32 -12.86 -4.64 -14.66
N GLU A 33 -12.42 -3.42 -14.36
CA GLU A 33 -11.52 -2.63 -15.20
C GLU A 33 -10.16 -2.52 -14.51
N ALA A 34 -9.07 -2.63 -15.27
CA ALA A 34 -7.72 -2.39 -14.76
C ALA A 34 -7.26 -0.99 -15.17
N ASP A 35 -6.81 -0.20 -14.20
CA ASP A 35 -6.17 1.09 -14.48
C ASP A 35 -4.79 0.91 -15.14
N VAL A 36 -4.06 -0.12 -14.69
CA VAL A 36 -2.72 -0.48 -15.18
C VAL A 36 -2.58 -2.00 -15.18
N LEU A 37 -1.99 -2.54 -16.25
CA LEU A 37 -1.56 -3.94 -16.32
C LEU A 37 -0.05 -4.03 -16.11
N VAL A 38 0.39 -5.06 -15.38
CA VAL A 38 1.81 -5.31 -15.11
C VAL A 38 2.07 -6.80 -15.31
N GLY A 39 3.14 -7.12 -16.03
CA GLY A 39 3.59 -8.50 -16.24
C GLY A 39 4.91 -8.78 -15.55
N HIS A 40 5.07 -9.97 -14.98
CA HIS A 40 6.37 -10.47 -14.49
C HIS A 40 6.96 -11.43 -15.52
N SER A 41 8.08 -11.06 -16.15
CA SER A 41 8.74 -11.87 -17.19
C SER A 41 7.76 -12.28 -18.31
N LEU A 42 7.49 -13.58 -18.50
CA LEU A 42 6.48 -14.13 -19.42
C LEU A 42 5.11 -13.45 -19.29
N GLY A 43 4.76 -13.01 -18.07
CA GLY A 43 3.51 -12.31 -17.79
C GLY A 43 3.35 -11.01 -18.57
N GLU A 44 4.42 -10.37 -19.06
CA GLU A 44 4.30 -9.17 -19.90
C GLU A 44 3.65 -9.47 -21.25
N ILE A 45 3.84 -10.67 -21.80
CA ILE A 45 3.14 -11.07 -23.04
C ILE A 45 1.63 -11.19 -22.76
N ALA A 46 1.24 -11.75 -21.62
CA ALA A 46 -0.17 -11.81 -21.21
C ALA A 46 -0.75 -10.41 -20.94
N ALA A 47 0.01 -9.51 -20.29
CA ALA A 47 -0.41 -8.14 -20.03
C ALA A 47 -0.63 -7.34 -21.33
N LEU A 48 0.27 -7.45 -22.31
CA LEU A 48 0.11 -6.80 -23.62
C LEU A 48 -1.11 -7.35 -24.39
N VAL A 49 -1.37 -8.65 -24.32
CA VAL A 49 -2.58 -9.24 -24.94
C VAL A 49 -3.85 -8.82 -24.21
N ALA A 50 -3.84 -8.78 -22.87
CA ALA A 50 -4.93 -8.25 -22.07
C ALA A 50 -5.23 -6.78 -22.38
N ALA A 51 -4.19 -5.99 -22.66
CA ALA A 51 -4.27 -4.61 -23.16
C ALA A 51 -4.62 -4.52 -24.65
N GLN A 52 -4.88 -5.65 -25.31
CA GLN A 52 -5.26 -5.80 -26.72
C GLN A 52 -4.18 -5.50 -27.78
N ALA A 53 -2.91 -5.38 -27.38
CA ALA A 53 -1.79 -5.18 -28.30
C ALA A 53 -1.73 -6.27 -29.39
N PHE A 54 -2.07 -7.50 -29.02
CA PHE A 54 -2.10 -8.68 -29.89
C PHE A 54 -3.38 -9.48 -29.67
N SER A 55 -3.77 -10.30 -30.64
CA SER A 55 -4.85 -11.28 -30.41
C SER A 55 -4.40 -12.37 -29.45
N VAL A 56 -5.36 -13.11 -28.84
CA VAL A 56 -5.03 -14.26 -27.98
C VAL A 56 -4.20 -15.31 -28.74
N ALA A 57 -4.52 -15.53 -30.02
CA ALA A 57 -3.78 -16.45 -30.87
C ALA A 57 -2.37 -15.94 -31.19
N ASP A 58 -2.20 -14.65 -31.43
CA ASP A 58 -0.87 -14.06 -31.69
C ASP A 58 -0.01 -14.07 -30.44
N GLY A 59 -0.54 -13.74 -29.26
CA GLY A 59 0.21 -13.89 -28.02
C GLY A 59 0.65 -15.33 -27.76
N ALA A 60 -0.19 -16.33 -28.09
CA ALA A 60 0.23 -17.74 -28.03
C ALA A 60 1.36 -18.05 -29.02
N ARG A 61 1.33 -17.47 -30.24
CA ARG A 61 2.44 -17.56 -31.20
C ARG A 61 3.71 -16.90 -30.66
N ILE A 62 3.62 -15.74 -30.00
CA ILE A 62 4.76 -15.09 -29.34
C ILE A 62 5.38 -16.01 -28.29
N VAL A 63 4.57 -16.61 -27.41
CA VAL A 63 5.07 -17.57 -26.40
C VAL A 63 5.72 -18.79 -27.05
N ALA A 64 5.12 -19.35 -28.09
CA ALA A 64 5.70 -20.48 -28.82
C ALA A 64 7.02 -20.11 -29.51
N HIS A 65 7.06 -18.96 -30.20
CA HIS A 65 8.27 -18.44 -30.84
C HIS A 65 9.38 -18.22 -29.81
N ARG A 66 9.06 -17.67 -28.64
CA ARG A 66 10.02 -17.45 -27.54
C ARG A 66 10.77 -18.73 -27.17
N VAL A 67 10.06 -19.84 -27.01
CA VAL A 67 10.68 -21.14 -26.68
C VAL A 67 11.43 -21.71 -27.88
N GLN A 68 10.80 -21.73 -29.05
CA GLN A 68 11.38 -22.31 -30.27
C GLN A 68 12.70 -21.66 -30.68
N VAL A 69 12.82 -20.33 -30.57
CA VAL A 69 14.08 -19.66 -30.93
C VAL A 69 15.20 -20.01 -29.96
N ILE A 70 14.91 -20.19 -28.67
CA ILE A 70 15.92 -20.54 -27.67
C ILE A 70 16.38 -21.99 -27.89
N GLU A 71 15.45 -22.92 -28.11
CA GLU A 71 15.75 -24.33 -28.37
C GLU A 71 16.63 -24.51 -29.61
N ARG A 72 16.34 -23.77 -30.69
CA ARG A 72 17.09 -23.84 -31.95
C ARG A 72 18.54 -23.35 -31.83
N GLN A 73 18.86 -22.55 -30.83
CA GLN A 73 20.23 -22.06 -30.63
C GLN A 73 21.15 -23.13 -30.05
N GLY A 74 20.60 -24.23 -29.50
CA GLY A 74 21.42 -25.30 -28.91
C GLY A 74 22.33 -24.82 -27.79
N LEU A 75 21.84 -23.86 -26.99
CA LEU A 75 22.63 -23.22 -25.93
C LEU A 75 23.05 -24.24 -24.85
N ALA A 76 24.23 -24.02 -24.27
CA ALA A 76 24.68 -24.81 -23.15
C ALA A 76 23.67 -24.72 -21.97
N PRO A 77 23.52 -25.78 -21.16
CA PRO A 77 22.59 -25.76 -20.03
C PRO A 77 22.93 -24.64 -19.05
N GLY A 78 21.98 -23.76 -18.78
CA GLY A 78 22.07 -22.77 -17.73
C GLY A 78 21.19 -23.09 -16.53
N ARG A 79 21.22 -22.21 -15.53
CA ARG A 79 20.44 -22.36 -14.31
C ARG A 79 19.96 -21.01 -13.79
N MET A 80 18.93 -21.05 -12.96
CA MET A 80 18.41 -19.90 -12.22
C MET A 80 18.26 -20.25 -10.74
N ALA A 81 18.60 -19.33 -9.85
CA ALA A 81 18.41 -19.49 -8.42
C ALA A 81 18.01 -18.18 -7.75
N ALA A 82 17.09 -18.25 -6.79
CA ALA A 82 16.77 -17.13 -5.90
C ALA A 82 17.77 -17.09 -4.75
N LEU A 83 18.34 -15.91 -4.48
CA LEU A 83 19.23 -15.62 -3.37
C LEU A 83 18.50 -14.71 -2.38
N SER A 84 18.61 -15.01 -1.09
CA SER A 84 18.06 -14.18 0.00
C SER A 84 18.93 -12.95 0.27
N ALA A 85 19.04 -12.06 -0.72
CA ALA A 85 19.82 -10.83 -0.67
C ALA A 85 19.24 -9.77 -1.63
N ASP A 86 19.52 -8.50 -1.35
CA ASP A 86 19.20 -7.38 -2.24
C ASP A 86 20.02 -7.43 -3.54
N GLY A 87 19.59 -6.61 -4.52
CA GLY A 87 20.18 -6.58 -5.85
C GLY A 87 21.64 -6.12 -5.86
N ASP A 88 22.04 -5.23 -4.96
CA ASP A 88 23.41 -4.68 -4.93
C ASP A 88 24.39 -5.70 -4.37
N ARG A 89 24.02 -6.39 -3.30
CA ARG A 89 24.78 -7.51 -2.75
C ARG A 89 24.94 -8.64 -3.76
N VAL A 90 23.89 -8.95 -4.51
CA VAL A 90 23.97 -9.97 -5.58
C VAL A 90 24.80 -9.50 -6.77
N ARG A 91 24.72 -8.23 -7.18
CA ARG A 91 25.62 -7.67 -8.20
C ARG A 91 27.09 -7.73 -7.78
N ALA A 92 27.40 -7.40 -6.52
CA ALA A 92 28.75 -7.51 -5.98
C ALA A 92 29.25 -8.97 -5.97
N LEU A 93 28.38 -9.93 -5.63
CA LEU A 93 28.68 -11.35 -5.74
C LEU A 93 28.99 -11.76 -7.18
N ILE A 94 28.18 -11.34 -8.16
CA ILE A 94 28.41 -11.64 -9.58
C ILE A 94 29.74 -11.05 -10.05
N ALA A 95 30.04 -9.81 -9.68
CA ALA A 95 31.32 -9.17 -9.99
C ALA A 95 32.51 -9.93 -9.37
N LEU A 96 32.35 -10.47 -8.16
CA LEU A 96 33.37 -11.31 -7.53
C LEU A 96 33.60 -12.65 -8.27
N ILE A 97 32.55 -13.25 -8.83
CA ILE A 97 32.69 -14.46 -9.66
C ILE A 97 33.38 -14.14 -10.98
N GLY A 98 33.13 -12.96 -11.55
CA GLY A 98 33.83 -12.46 -12.75
C GLY A 98 33.43 -13.14 -14.05
N ASP A 99 32.23 -13.72 -14.13
CA ASP A 99 31.69 -14.33 -15.34
C ASP A 99 30.71 -13.37 -16.04
N GLU A 100 30.98 -13.05 -17.31
CA GLU A 100 30.20 -12.07 -18.08
C GLU A 100 28.78 -12.56 -18.45
N LEU A 101 28.53 -13.87 -18.38
CA LEU A 101 27.25 -14.49 -18.71
C LEU A 101 26.39 -14.74 -17.46
N LEU A 102 26.93 -14.49 -16.27
CA LEU A 102 26.20 -14.52 -15.01
C LEU A 102 25.55 -13.15 -14.75
N SER A 103 24.24 -13.12 -14.56
CA SER A 103 23.49 -11.87 -14.41
C SER A 103 22.41 -11.95 -13.34
N VAL A 104 22.02 -10.78 -12.83
CA VAL A 104 20.74 -10.64 -12.14
C VAL A 104 19.64 -10.82 -13.17
N ALA A 105 18.75 -11.78 -12.93
CA ALA A 105 17.59 -12.04 -13.77
C ALA A 105 16.34 -11.31 -13.26
N THR A 106 16.20 -11.16 -11.95
CA THR A 106 15.00 -10.57 -11.34
C THR A 106 15.31 -9.96 -9.98
N GLU A 107 14.80 -8.75 -9.72
CA GLU A 107 14.79 -8.10 -8.41
C GLU A 107 13.35 -8.13 -7.86
N ASN A 108 13.03 -9.08 -6.98
CA ASN A 108 11.67 -9.32 -6.52
C ASN A 108 11.27 -8.44 -5.32
N HIS A 109 12.15 -8.32 -4.32
CA HIS A 109 12.01 -7.44 -3.17
C HIS A 109 13.40 -7.25 -2.52
N ASP A 110 13.52 -6.37 -1.52
CA ASP A 110 14.81 -5.96 -0.93
C ASP A 110 15.61 -7.09 -0.27
N THR A 111 15.05 -8.29 -0.17
CA THR A 111 15.70 -9.46 0.43
C THR A 111 15.63 -10.68 -0.47
N GLN A 112 15.26 -10.51 -1.75
CA GLN A 112 15.28 -11.61 -2.73
C GLN A 112 15.59 -11.12 -4.14
N THR A 113 16.67 -11.67 -4.68
CA THR A 113 17.14 -11.44 -6.06
C THR A 113 17.40 -12.77 -6.74
N VAL A 114 17.04 -12.90 -8.01
CA VAL A 114 17.29 -14.09 -8.82
C VAL A 114 18.52 -13.89 -9.66
N VAL A 115 19.42 -14.88 -9.65
CA VAL A 115 20.60 -14.96 -10.51
C VAL A 115 20.36 -15.99 -11.60
N SER A 116 20.82 -15.71 -12.82
CA SER A 116 20.82 -16.64 -13.94
C SER A 116 22.15 -16.65 -14.66
N GLY A 117 22.57 -17.81 -15.16
CA GLY A 117 23.79 -17.91 -15.95
C GLY A 117 24.18 -19.36 -16.28
N PRO A 118 25.42 -19.56 -16.77
CA PRO A 118 25.97 -20.88 -17.05
C PRO A 118 26.05 -21.73 -15.79
N ARG A 119 25.98 -23.06 -15.95
CA ARG A 119 25.95 -23.99 -14.79
C ARG A 119 27.18 -23.84 -13.88
N ASP A 120 28.37 -23.77 -14.45
CA ASP A 120 29.64 -23.66 -13.73
C ASP A 120 29.77 -22.32 -13.00
N ALA A 121 29.38 -21.22 -13.62
CA ALA A 121 29.32 -19.90 -12.98
C ALA A 121 28.31 -19.88 -11.82
N MET A 122 27.13 -20.48 -12.04
CA MET A 122 26.10 -20.63 -11.00
C MET A 122 26.58 -21.49 -9.83
N GLU A 123 27.29 -22.60 -10.08
CA GLU A 123 27.86 -23.44 -9.03
C GLU A 123 28.85 -22.67 -8.15
N LYS A 124 29.74 -21.87 -8.75
CA LYS A 124 30.66 -20.99 -8.02
C LYS A 124 29.87 -19.93 -7.22
N ALA A 125 28.90 -19.27 -7.83
CA ALA A 125 28.09 -18.25 -7.17
C ALA A 125 27.32 -18.78 -5.96
N LEU A 126 26.76 -20.00 -6.05
CA LEU A 126 26.06 -20.63 -4.92
C LEU A 126 27.03 -21.10 -3.84
N ALA A 127 28.20 -21.62 -4.21
CA ALA A 127 29.22 -22.01 -3.24
C ALA A 127 29.70 -20.80 -2.43
N VAL A 128 29.95 -19.66 -3.08
CA VAL A 128 30.31 -18.41 -2.40
C VAL A 128 29.15 -17.87 -1.57
N SER A 129 27.92 -17.87 -2.11
CA SER A 129 26.70 -17.47 -1.36
C SER A 129 26.58 -18.22 -0.04
N LYS A 130 26.83 -19.54 -0.06
CA LYS A 130 26.84 -20.37 1.15
C LYS A 130 27.87 -19.91 2.18
N GLN A 131 29.09 -19.56 1.76
CA GLN A 131 30.13 -19.06 2.68
C GLN A 131 29.77 -17.67 3.26
N LEU A 132 29.01 -16.87 2.51
CA LEU A 132 28.55 -15.54 2.94
C LEU A 132 27.24 -15.58 3.74
N GLY A 133 26.71 -16.76 4.07
CA GLY A 133 25.45 -16.91 4.82
C GLY A 133 24.21 -16.51 4.02
N ILE A 134 24.29 -16.46 2.68
CA ILE A 134 23.16 -16.13 1.81
C ILE A 134 22.42 -17.43 1.45
N SER A 135 21.19 -17.57 1.94
CA SER A 135 20.31 -18.69 1.57
C SER A 135 19.97 -18.66 0.09
N THR A 136 19.88 -19.84 -0.53
CA THR A 136 19.60 -19.98 -1.97
C THR A 136 18.52 -21.01 -2.21
N ALA A 137 17.69 -20.79 -3.24
CA ALA A 137 16.65 -21.71 -3.66
C ALA A 137 16.67 -21.88 -5.18
N ASP A 138 16.58 -23.12 -5.63
CA ASP A 138 16.53 -23.44 -7.04
C ASP A 138 15.24 -22.97 -7.70
N ILE A 139 15.36 -22.37 -8.88
CA ILE A 139 14.21 -22.05 -9.72
C ILE A 139 14.14 -23.09 -10.83
N ASN A 140 13.05 -23.86 -10.81
CA ASN A 140 12.74 -24.80 -11.89
C ASN A 140 12.32 -24.02 -13.14
N SER A 141 13.31 -23.63 -13.95
CA SER A 141 13.15 -22.93 -15.21
C SER A 141 13.80 -23.75 -16.32
N PRO A 142 13.12 -23.93 -17.48
CA PRO A 142 13.68 -24.69 -18.60
C PRO A 142 14.90 -24.03 -19.25
N PHE A 143 15.05 -22.72 -19.09
CA PHE A 143 16.16 -21.94 -19.65
C PHE A 143 16.68 -20.94 -18.62
N PRO A 144 17.95 -20.53 -18.72
CA PRO A 144 18.44 -19.38 -17.98
C PRO A 144 17.84 -18.12 -18.61
N PHE A 145 16.73 -17.59 -18.08
CA PHE A 145 16.11 -16.37 -18.62
C PHE A 145 16.75 -15.10 -18.04
N HIS A 146 16.62 -13.98 -18.75
CA HIS A 146 17.13 -12.66 -18.34
C HIS A 146 18.65 -12.68 -18.15
N THR A 147 19.33 -13.22 -19.17
CA THR A 147 20.79 -13.44 -19.18
C THR A 147 21.37 -13.13 -20.55
N PRO A 148 22.63 -12.63 -20.61
CA PRO A 148 23.36 -12.44 -21.86
C PRO A 148 23.44 -13.70 -22.75
N ILE A 149 23.35 -14.91 -22.19
CA ILE A 149 23.37 -16.17 -22.95
C ILE A 149 22.27 -16.19 -24.04
N LEU A 150 21.13 -15.56 -23.78
CA LEU A 150 19.99 -15.56 -24.69
C LEU A 150 20.05 -14.47 -25.78
N ALA A 151 21.06 -13.58 -25.76
CA ALA A 151 21.19 -12.48 -26.71
C ALA A 151 21.13 -12.92 -28.21
N PRO A 152 21.74 -14.05 -28.62
CA PRO A 152 21.67 -14.50 -30.02
C PRO A 152 20.25 -14.84 -30.50
N ALA A 153 19.32 -15.17 -29.59
CA ALA A 153 17.94 -15.50 -29.94
C ALA A 153 17.06 -14.26 -30.13
N ALA A 154 17.44 -13.11 -29.56
CA ALA A 154 16.63 -11.90 -29.54
C ALA A 154 16.31 -11.34 -30.95
N PRO A 155 17.25 -11.19 -31.89
CA PRO A 155 16.93 -10.66 -33.22
C PRO A 155 15.98 -11.56 -34.03
N VAL A 156 16.15 -12.89 -33.91
CA VAL A 156 15.28 -13.86 -34.58
C VAL A 156 13.87 -13.80 -34.00
N PHE A 157 13.75 -13.68 -32.68
CA PHE A 157 12.48 -13.50 -31.99
C PHE A 157 11.79 -12.21 -32.43
N ALA A 158 12.48 -11.08 -32.38
CA ALA A 158 11.95 -9.78 -32.79
C ALA A 158 11.41 -9.83 -34.23
N GLY A 159 12.16 -10.43 -35.16
CA GLY A 159 11.74 -10.58 -36.56
C GLY A 159 10.54 -11.51 -36.77
N LEU A 160 10.26 -12.44 -35.85
CA LEU A 160 9.04 -13.26 -35.88
C LEU A 160 7.84 -12.49 -35.31
N VAL A 161 8.03 -11.80 -34.18
CA VAL A 161 6.97 -11.02 -33.52
C VAL A 161 6.57 -9.81 -34.37
N GLY A 162 7.52 -9.13 -35.02
CA GLY A 162 7.25 -7.98 -35.90
C GLY A 162 6.45 -8.31 -37.17
N LYS A 163 6.15 -9.59 -37.43
CA LYS A 163 5.24 -10.02 -38.51
C LYS A 163 3.79 -10.19 -38.04
N LEU A 164 3.55 -10.13 -36.74
CA LEU A 164 2.22 -10.24 -36.15
C LEU A 164 1.55 -8.87 -36.16
N ASP A 165 0.21 -8.87 -36.16
CA ASP A 165 -0.57 -7.64 -36.15
C ASP A 165 -0.54 -7.00 -34.77
N GLN A 166 0.28 -5.96 -34.61
CA GLN A 166 0.32 -5.12 -33.41
C GLN A 166 -0.77 -4.05 -33.50
N ARG A 167 -1.55 -3.91 -32.43
CA ARG A 167 -2.67 -2.96 -32.31
C ARG A 167 -2.43 -1.98 -31.16
N PRO A 168 -3.09 -0.81 -31.15
CA PRO A 168 -3.00 0.13 -30.04
C PRO A 168 -3.44 -0.49 -28.70
N LEU A 169 -2.74 -0.14 -27.63
CA LEU A 169 -3.09 -0.53 -26.27
C LEU A 169 -4.40 0.14 -25.84
N ARG A 170 -5.32 -0.63 -25.26
CA ARG A 170 -6.55 -0.10 -24.61
C ARG A 170 -6.40 0.17 -23.13
N THR A 171 -5.42 -0.47 -22.49
CA THR A 171 -5.12 -0.33 -21.08
C THR A 171 -3.63 -0.06 -20.94
N PRO A 172 -3.22 0.93 -20.12
CA PRO A 172 -1.81 1.18 -19.85
C PRO A 172 -1.10 -0.09 -19.34
N VAL A 173 0.09 -0.37 -19.87
CA VAL A 173 0.92 -1.50 -19.43
C VAL A 173 2.24 -0.96 -18.91
N TYR A 174 2.54 -1.20 -17.63
CA TYR A 174 3.85 -0.87 -17.05
C TYR A 174 4.78 -2.07 -17.12
N SER A 175 5.96 -1.88 -17.72
CA SER A 175 6.97 -2.94 -17.86
C SER A 175 7.99 -2.88 -16.72
N PRO A 176 8.11 -3.92 -15.88
CA PRO A 176 9.21 -4.02 -14.92
C PRO A 176 10.58 -4.24 -15.59
N VAL A 177 10.62 -4.65 -16.86
CA VAL A 177 11.87 -4.81 -17.62
C VAL A 177 12.35 -3.47 -18.17
N LEU A 178 11.44 -2.66 -18.71
CA LEU A 178 11.77 -1.33 -19.25
C LEU A 178 11.85 -0.25 -18.16
N GLY A 179 11.11 -0.42 -17.05
CA GLY A 179 10.99 0.59 -16.00
C GLY A 179 10.13 1.79 -16.40
N ARG A 180 9.22 1.59 -17.35
CA ARG A 180 8.26 2.60 -17.83
C ARG A 180 7.00 1.94 -18.38
N TYR A 181 5.98 2.76 -18.66
CA TYR A 181 4.86 2.35 -19.49
C TYR A 181 5.28 2.09 -20.93
N TYR A 182 4.62 1.14 -21.59
CA TYR A 182 4.68 1.00 -23.04
C TYR A 182 3.97 2.19 -23.71
N GLU A 183 4.55 2.67 -24.80
CA GLU A 183 4.07 3.83 -25.58
C GLU A 183 3.41 3.36 -26.88
N PRO A 184 2.49 4.14 -27.49
CA PRO A 184 1.73 3.71 -28.67
C PRO A 184 2.58 3.36 -29.90
N ASP A 185 3.76 3.96 -30.03
CA ASP A 185 4.70 3.79 -31.16
C ASP A 185 5.85 2.82 -30.85
N ASP A 186 5.85 2.18 -29.67
CA ASP A 186 6.82 1.17 -29.31
C ASP A 186 6.79 -0.02 -30.29
N ALA A 187 7.96 -0.42 -30.79
CA ALA A 187 8.14 -1.65 -31.53
C ALA A 187 8.12 -2.86 -30.57
N LEU A 188 6.93 -3.37 -30.24
CA LEU A 188 6.77 -4.37 -29.17
C LEU A 188 7.56 -5.67 -29.44
N GLY A 189 7.76 -6.04 -30.70
CA GLY A 189 8.60 -7.19 -31.05
C GLY A 189 10.07 -7.02 -30.64
N GLU A 190 10.63 -5.82 -30.77
CA GLU A 190 12.00 -5.51 -30.35
C GLU A 190 12.10 -5.45 -28.83
N LEU A 191 11.16 -4.77 -28.17
CA LEU A 191 11.15 -4.65 -26.71
C LEU A 191 10.95 -5.99 -26.01
N LEU A 192 10.02 -6.83 -26.50
CA LEU A 192 9.85 -8.19 -25.98
C LEU A 192 11.10 -9.06 -26.19
N ALA A 193 11.92 -8.78 -27.21
CA ALA A 193 13.20 -9.47 -27.40
C ALA A 193 14.24 -9.06 -26.37
N GLU A 194 14.23 -7.81 -25.90
CA GLU A 194 15.10 -7.36 -24.81
C GLU A 194 14.85 -8.12 -23.51
N HIS A 195 13.63 -8.65 -23.30
CA HIS A 195 13.27 -9.45 -22.13
C HIS A 195 14.11 -10.73 -22.00
N PHE A 196 14.79 -11.16 -23.06
CA PHE A 196 15.67 -12.33 -23.00
C PHE A 196 16.90 -12.05 -22.13
N VAL A 197 17.35 -10.78 -22.11
CA VAL A 197 18.64 -10.38 -21.53
C VAL A 197 18.46 -9.42 -20.36
N LYS A 198 17.50 -8.49 -20.44
CA LYS A 198 17.30 -7.48 -19.40
C LYS A 198 16.64 -8.08 -18.15
N PRO A 199 17.03 -7.62 -16.94
CA PRO A 199 16.45 -8.08 -15.68
C PRO A 199 15.01 -7.59 -15.51
N VAL A 200 14.21 -8.35 -14.76
CA VAL A 200 12.87 -7.93 -14.31
C VAL A 200 13.00 -7.18 -12.98
N ARG A 201 12.72 -5.88 -12.96
CA ARG A 201 12.79 -5.04 -11.75
C ARG A 201 11.42 -4.90 -11.08
N PHE A 202 10.89 -6.03 -10.58
CA PHE A 202 9.52 -6.10 -10.05
C PHE A 202 9.31 -5.19 -8.82
N SER A 203 10.27 -5.17 -7.88
CA SER A 203 10.18 -4.30 -6.70
C SER A 203 10.11 -2.82 -7.07
N ALA A 204 10.92 -2.39 -8.03
CA ALA A 204 10.91 -1.02 -8.53
C ALA A 204 9.57 -0.67 -9.22
N ALA A 205 9.02 -1.59 -10.00
CA ALA A 205 7.71 -1.41 -10.65
C ALA A 205 6.59 -1.23 -9.61
N VAL A 206 6.53 -2.09 -8.59
CA VAL A 206 5.52 -1.98 -7.53
C VAL A 206 5.65 -0.67 -6.75
N ARG A 207 6.88 -0.24 -6.42
CA ARG A 207 7.12 1.05 -5.73
C ARG A 207 6.77 2.24 -6.59
N HIS A 208 7.10 2.20 -7.88
CA HIS A 208 6.76 3.26 -8.82
C HIS A 208 5.24 3.46 -8.86
N LEU A 209 4.49 2.38 -9.11
CA LEU A 209 3.04 2.42 -9.16
C LEU A 209 2.45 2.90 -7.82
N HIS A 210 2.97 2.42 -6.69
CA HIS A 210 2.51 2.86 -5.37
C HIS A 210 2.79 4.34 -5.13
N GLY A 211 3.91 4.84 -5.64
CA GLY A 211 4.30 6.25 -5.55
C GLY A 211 3.43 7.21 -6.35
N GLU A 212 2.57 6.73 -7.26
CA GLU A 212 1.66 7.58 -8.03
C GLU A 212 0.48 8.14 -7.20
N GLY A 213 0.42 7.85 -5.89
CA GLY A 213 -0.59 8.41 -4.98
C GLY A 213 -1.99 7.80 -5.13
N ARG A 214 -2.11 6.65 -5.81
CA ARG A 214 -3.37 5.92 -5.96
C ARG A 214 -3.48 4.84 -4.89
N GLU A 215 -4.69 4.62 -4.38
CA GLU A 215 -4.97 3.43 -3.57
C GLU A 215 -4.86 2.19 -4.46
N LEU A 216 -3.73 1.49 -4.37
CA LEU A 216 -3.46 0.37 -5.24
C LEU A 216 -4.09 -0.93 -4.76
N ARG A 217 -4.94 -1.48 -5.62
CA ARG A 217 -5.51 -2.82 -5.53
C ARG A 217 -4.79 -3.72 -6.53
N PHE A 218 -4.19 -4.80 -6.05
CA PHE A 218 -3.43 -5.72 -6.90
C PHE A 218 -4.20 -7.01 -7.12
N VAL A 219 -4.34 -7.40 -8.38
CA VAL A 219 -5.05 -8.62 -8.76
C VAL A 219 -4.12 -9.48 -9.58
N GLU A 220 -3.70 -10.61 -9.02
CA GLU A 220 -2.87 -11.59 -9.73
C GLU A 220 -3.75 -12.53 -10.56
N VAL A 221 -3.69 -12.34 -11.87
CA VAL A 221 -4.28 -13.22 -12.87
C VAL A 221 -3.32 -14.37 -13.18
N GLY A 222 -3.56 -15.55 -12.61
CA GLY A 222 -2.67 -16.69 -12.78
C GLY A 222 -2.90 -17.83 -11.79
N GLY A 223 -2.24 -18.96 -12.04
CA GLY A 223 -2.41 -20.22 -11.30
C GLY A 223 -1.80 -20.29 -9.90
N LYS A 224 -1.21 -19.19 -9.41
CA LYS A 224 -0.56 -19.11 -8.09
C LYS A 224 -0.83 -17.72 -7.47
N ALA A 225 -0.43 -17.56 -6.21
CA ALA A 225 -0.42 -16.29 -5.49
C ALA A 225 1.01 -15.88 -5.17
N VAL A 226 1.88 -15.81 -6.19
CA VAL A 226 3.30 -15.49 -5.99
C VAL A 226 3.46 -13.98 -5.99
N LEU A 227 2.97 -13.28 -7.01
CA LEU A 227 3.19 -11.85 -7.20
C LEU A 227 2.50 -11.03 -6.11
N THR A 228 1.29 -11.41 -5.68
CA THR A 228 0.58 -10.79 -4.55
C THR A 228 1.38 -10.87 -3.25
N LYS A 229 2.04 -12.01 -2.97
CA LYS A 229 2.94 -12.14 -1.82
C LYS A 229 4.21 -11.29 -1.99
N LEU A 230 4.74 -11.18 -3.20
CA LEU A 230 5.89 -10.31 -3.48
C LEU A 230 5.52 -8.84 -3.27
N VAL A 231 4.35 -8.39 -3.74
CA VAL A 231 3.83 -7.03 -3.52
C VAL A 231 3.82 -6.69 -2.04
N GLY A 232 3.25 -7.56 -1.19
CA GLY A 232 3.25 -7.35 0.26
C GLY A 232 4.66 -7.24 0.86
N LYS A 233 5.63 -7.99 0.33
CA LYS A 233 7.04 -7.88 0.76
C LYS A 233 7.74 -6.61 0.27
N VAL A 234 7.37 -6.09 -0.89
CA VAL A 234 7.95 -4.86 -1.46
C VAL A 234 7.50 -3.63 -0.68
N LEU A 235 6.22 -3.58 -0.30
CA LEU A 235 5.60 -2.45 0.38
C LEU A 235 5.75 -2.49 1.91
N GLY A 236 6.11 -3.64 2.48
CA GLY A 236 6.36 -3.79 3.91
C GLY A 236 5.08 -3.85 4.75
N SER A 237 5.22 -3.83 6.07
CA SER A 237 4.10 -4.00 7.02
C SER A 237 3.23 -2.75 7.19
N GLY A 238 3.75 -1.56 6.87
CA GLY A 238 3.04 -0.28 7.01
C GLY A 238 2.02 0.02 5.92
N ALA A 239 2.15 -0.63 4.76
CA ALA A 239 1.17 -0.57 3.68
C ALA A 239 0.64 -1.99 3.44
N ARG A 240 -0.62 -2.24 3.78
CA ARG A 240 -1.32 -3.50 3.43
C ARG A 240 -2.14 -3.27 2.16
N PRO A 241 -1.53 -3.37 0.96
CA PRO A 241 -2.30 -3.24 -0.27
C PRO A 241 -3.38 -4.33 -0.30
N ALA A 242 -4.56 -4.00 -0.80
CA ALA A 242 -5.57 -5.02 -1.02
C ALA A 242 -5.13 -5.89 -2.20
N THR A 243 -4.98 -7.19 -1.96
CA THR A 243 -4.45 -8.15 -2.94
C THR A 243 -5.39 -9.31 -3.14
N TRP A 244 -5.63 -9.68 -4.40
CA TRP A 244 -6.39 -10.87 -4.76
C TRP A 244 -5.57 -11.76 -5.69
N SER A 245 -5.74 -13.07 -5.53
CA SER A 245 -5.25 -14.05 -6.50
C SER A 245 -6.45 -14.75 -7.11
N THR A 246 -6.35 -15.13 -8.38
CA THR A 246 -7.50 -15.68 -9.13
C THR A 246 -7.52 -17.21 -9.10
N LEU A 247 -6.56 -17.85 -9.78
CA LEU A 247 -6.57 -19.30 -9.97
C LEU A 247 -5.71 -20.05 -8.95
N SER A 248 -5.32 -19.37 -7.87
CA SER A 248 -4.63 -20.00 -6.74
C SER A 248 -5.63 -20.57 -5.74
N LEU A 249 -5.27 -21.70 -5.11
CA LEU A 249 -6.09 -22.32 -4.06
C LEU A 249 -5.81 -21.67 -2.71
N GLY A 250 -6.87 -21.23 -2.04
CA GLY A 250 -6.84 -20.80 -0.65
C GLY A 250 -6.72 -21.98 0.33
N GLY A 251 -6.55 -21.66 1.62
CA GLY A 251 -6.51 -22.68 2.69
C GLY A 251 -7.82 -23.45 2.86
N ASP A 252 -8.92 -22.91 2.33
CA ASP A 252 -10.24 -23.54 2.25
C ASP A 252 -10.42 -24.46 1.02
N GLY A 253 -9.37 -24.60 0.19
CA GLY A 253 -9.39 -25.41 -1.02
C GLY A 253 -10.18 -24.80 -2.19
N LYS A 254 -10.60 -23.53 -2.08
CA LYS A 254 -11.31 -22.82 -3.16
C LYS A 254 -10.37 -21.93 -3.95
N LEU A 255 -10.74 -21.65 -5.21
CA LEU A 255 -10.03 -20.67 -6.03
C LEU A 255 -10.34 -19.26 -5.54
N GLY A 256 -9.30 -18.41 -5.46
CA GLY A 256 -9.46 -17.01 -5.05
C GLY A 256 -10.28 -16.13 -6.00
N LEU A 257 -10.58 -16.62 -7.22
CA LEU A 257 -11.37 -15.92 -8.24
C LEU A 257 -12.73 -15.45 -7.72
N ALA A 258 -13.41 -16.24 -6.88
CA ALA A 258 -14.71 -15.85 -6.32
C ALA A 258 -14.59 -14.61 -5.42
N GLY A 259 -13.55 -14.53 -4.58
CA GLY A 259 -13.28 -13.36 -3.76
C GLY A 259 -12.88 -12.15 -4.60
N ALA A 260 -12.05 -12.35 -5.62
CA ALA A 260 -11.70 -11.29 -6.57
C ALA A 260 -12.94 -10.71 -7.25
N LEU A 261 -13.85 -11.56 -7.75
CA LEU A 261 -15.11 -11.12 -8.36
C LEU A 261 -16.01 -10.39 -7.38
N ALA A 262 -16.14 -10.91 -6.15
CA ALA A 262 -16.94 -10.32 -5.09
C ALA A 262 -16.53 -8.87 -4.77
N ASP A 263 -15.21 -8.64 -4.71
CA ASP A 263 -14.65 -7.37 -4.25
C ASP A 263 -14.37 -6.36 -5.39
N LEU A 264 -14.15 -6.84 -6.62
CA LEU A 264 -13.72 -6.01 -7.76
C LEU A 264 -14.82 -5.73 -8.79
N GLY A 265 -15.84 -6.59 -8.89
CA GLY A 265 -16.77 -6.60 -10.03
C GLY A 265 -18.24 -6.78 -9.69
N THR A 266 -18.61 -7.25 -8.49
CA THR A 266 -20.01 -7.18 -8.08
C THR A 266 -20.35 -5.76 -7.64
N PRO A 267 -21.35 -5.11 -8.25
CA PRO A 267 -21.90 -3.90 -7.68
C PRO A 267 -22.34 -4.20 -6.24
N ALA A 268 -22.18 -3.22 -5.36
CA ALA A 268 -22.50 -3.38 -3.94
C ALA A 268 -23.86 -4.08 -3.77
N LYS A 269 -23.91 -5.08 -2.87
CA LYS A 269 -25.14 -5.81 -2.57
C LYS A 269 -26.22 -4.79 -2.25
N LEU A 270 -27.27 -4.77 -3.06
CA LEU A 270 -28.38 -3.84 -2.84
C LEU A 270 -29.11 -4.28 -1.57
N ASP A 271 -29.31 -3.35 -0.65
CA ASP A 271 -30.31 -3.53 0.39
C ASP A 271 -31.72 -3.57 -0.24
N ASP A 272 -32.69 -4.14 0.47
CA ASP A 272 -34.06 -4.32 -0.03
C ASP A 272 -34.69 -2.99 -0.50
N GLY A 273 -34.30 -1.86 0.10
CA GLY A 273 -34.77 -0.53 -0.28
C GLY A 273 -34.25 -0.09 -1.64
N LYS A 274 -32.93 -0.18 -1.85
CA LYS A 274 -32.29 0.16 -3.13
C LYS A 274 -32.67 -0.83 -4.24
N ALA A 275 -32.78 -2.12 -3.93
CA ALA A 275 -33.25 -3.13 -4.86
C ALA A 275 -34.67 -2.81 -5.36
N LYS A 276 -35.58 -2.46 -4.44
CA LYS A 276 -36.94 -2.05 -4.80
C LYS A 276 -36.98 -0.77 -5.63
N ALA A 277 -36.16 0.22 -5.29
CA ALA A 277 -36.10 1.48 -6.02
C ALA A 277 -35.57 1.30 -7.45
N LEU A 278 -34.51 0.51 -7.63
CA LEU A 278 -33.96 0.21 -8.95
C LEU A 278 -34.87 -0.71 -9.76
N ALA A 279 -35.47 -1.73 -9.15
CA ALA A 279 -36.45 -2.59 -9.80
C ALA A 279 -37.61 -1.76 -10.36
N ALA A 280 -38.16 -0.81 -9.58
CA ALA A 280 -39.25 0.04 -10.04
C ALA A 280 -38.93 0.87 -11.30
N VAL A 281 -37.64 1.13 -11.57
CA VAL A 281 -37.18 1.91 -12.73
C VAL A 281 -36.80 1.01 -13.91
N PHE A 282 -36.05 -0.07 -13.65
CA PHE A 282 -35.44 -0.89 -14.70
C PHE A 282 -36.19 -2.19 -15.00
N ALA A 283 -36.93 -2.72 -14.04
CA ALA A 283 -37.65 -4.00 -14.14
C ALA A 283 -38.88 -3.98 -13.20
N PRO A 284 -39.90 -3.15 -13.50
CA PRO A 284 -41.03 -2.92 -12.59
C PRO A 284 -41.86 -4.18 -12.32
N ASP A 285 -41.74 -5.19 -13.18
CA ASP A 285 -42.41 -6.47 -13.06
C ASP A 285 -41.64 -7.47 -12.17
N ALA A 286 -40.38 -7.17 -11.81
CA ALA A 286 -39.55 -8.02 -10.96
C ALA A 286 -39.75 -7.71 -9.47
N GLY A 287 -39.85 -8.75 -8.64
CA GLY A 287 -39.84 -8.59 -7.18
C GLY A 287 -38.49 -8.10 -6.68
N ALA A 288 -38.44 -7.45 -5.50
CA ALA A 288 -37.18 -6.92 -4.96
C ALA A 288 -36.08 -8.00 -4.76
N ALA A 289 -36.47 -9.20 -4.33
CA ALA A 289 -35.55 -10.33 -4.18
C ALA A 289 -35.03 -10.85 -5.53
N GLU A 290 -35.92 -11.02 -6.50
CA GLU A 290 -35.58 -11.41 -7.88
C GLU A 290 -34.65 -10.38 -8.54
N PHE A 291 -34.93 -9.09 -8.34
CA PHE A 291 -34.09 -8.01 -8.86
C PHE A 291 -32.74 -7.92 -8.14
N ALA A 292 -32.68 -8.19 -6.82
CA ALA A 292 -31.42 -8.25 -6.10
C ALA A 292 -30.54 -9.40 -6.59
N GLU A 293 -31.12 -10.58 -6.88
CA GLU A 293 -30.42 -11.71 -7.50
C GLU A 293 -29.95 -11.37 -8.92
N PHE A 294 -30.81 -10.76 -9.73
CA PHE A 294 -30.46 -10.25 -11.06
C PHE A 294 -29.31 -9.22 -11.01
N TRP A 295 -29.38 -8.25 -10.10
CA TRP A 295 -28.37 -7.21 -9.95
C TRP A 295 -27.04 -7.77 -9.46
N ALA A 296 -27.07 -8.74 -8.55
CA ALA A 296 -25.87 -9.46 -8.13
C ALA A 296 -25.22 -10.23 -9.30
N ALA A 297 -26.03 -10.77 -10.21
CA ALA A 297 -25.53 -11.53 -11.37
C ALA A 297 -25.08 -10.64 -12.54
N PHE A 298 -25.73 -9.50 -12.78
CA PHE A 298 -25.58 -8.74 -14.03
C PHE A 298 -25.36 -7.23 -13.84
N GLY A 299 -25.52 -6.69 -12.64
CA GLY A 299 -25.47 -5.25 -12.40
C GLY A 299 -24.12 -4.62 -12.75
N GLY A 300 -23.02 -5.35 -12.57
CA GLY A 300 -21.67 -4.91 -12.96
C GLY A 300 -21.54 -4.72 -14.47
N GLN A 301 -22.04 -5.68 -15.25
CA GLN A 301 -22.07 -5.64 -16.72
C GLN A 301 -22.91 -4.47 -17.23
N LEU A 302 -24.07 -4.21 -16.61
CA LEU A 302 -24.96 -3.10 -16.99
C LEU A 302 -24.32 -1.74 -16.72
N VAL A 303 -23.65 -1.58 -15.56
CA VAL A 303 -22.92 -0.35 -15.23
C VAL A 303 -21.77 -0.13 -16.21
N GLY A 304 -20.99 -1.18 -16.51
CA GLY A 304 -19.90 -1.14 -17.48
C GLY A 304 -20.38 -0.72 -18.88
N LEU A 305 -21.42 -1.39 -19.39
CA LEU A 305 -22.03 -1.07 -20.69
C LEU A 305 -22.54 0.38 -20.72
N GLY A 306 -23.16 0.86 -19.64
CA GLY A 306 -23.61 2.24 -19.52
C GLY A 306 -22.47 3.25 -19.61
N LYS A 307 -21.35 2.99 -18.94
CA LYS A 307 -20.14 3.82 -19.01
C LYS A 307 -19.53 3.83 -20.41
N GLU A 308 -19.40 2.66 -21.04
CA GLU A 308 -18.88 2.53 -22.41
C GLU A 308 -19.72 3.33 -23.40
N ARG A 309 -21.05 3.14 -23.41
CA ARG A 309 -21.96 3.88 -24.30
C ARG A 309 -21.94 5.38 -24.03
N LEU A 310 -21.78 5.79 -22.78
CA LEU A 310 -21.65 7.21 -22.45
C LEU A 310 -20.32 7.81 -22.92
N ALA A 311 -19.22 7.04 -22.84
CA ALA A 311 -17.93 7.46 -23.36
C ALA A 311 -17.94 7.56 -24.89
N GLU A 312 -18.49 6.57 -25.59
CA GLU A 312 -18.73 6.61 -27.04
C GLU A 312 -19.56 7.84 -27.43
N PHE A 313 -20.67 8.09 -26.71
CA PHE A 313 -21.52 9.26 -26.95
C PHE A 313 -20.78 10.59 -26.74
N ARG A 314 -19.93 10.68 -25.72
CA ARG A 314 -19.11 11.87 -25.47
C ARG A 314 -18.05 12.09 -26.55
N ALA A 315 -17.41 11.03 -27.03
CA ALA A 315 -16.45 11.10 -28.13
C ALA A 315 -17.12 11.61 -29.42
N LEU A 316 -18.29 11.07 -29.76
CA LEU A 316 -19.10 11.54 -30.89
C LEU A 316 -19.50 13.01 -30.75
N ARG A 317 -19.78 13.48 -29.52
CA ARG A 317 -20.09 14.90 -29.28
C ARG A 317 -18.86 15.79 -29.44
N ALA A 318 -17.69 15.35 -28.99
CA ALA A 318 -16.44 16.10 -29.13
C ALA A 318 -16.03 16.28 -30.60
N GLU A 319 -16.29 15.29 -31.45
CA GLU A 319 -16.08 15.38 -32.89
C GLU A 319 -17.13 16.28 -33.59
N GLY A 320 -18.32 16.45 -33.00
CA GLY A 320 -19.40 17.29 -33.51
C GLY A 320 -19.36 18.78 -33.09
N THR A 321 -18.54 19.16 -32.11
CA THR A 321 -18.45 20.56 -31.64
C THR A 321 -17.24 21.27 -32.23
N GLY A 322 -17.32 21.58 -33.52
CA GLY A 322 -16.58 22.71 -34.09
C GLY A 322 -17.23 24.02 -33.64
N GLN A 323 -16.41 24.90 -33.05
CA GLN A 323 -16.69 26.28 -32.61
C GLN A 323 -17.44 26.48 -31.27
N ALA A 324 -16.66 26.72 -30.21
CA ALA A 324 -17.08 27.46 -29.02
C ALA A 324 -16.22 28.72 -28.86
N ALA A 325 -16.88 29.87 -28.70
CA ALA A 325 -16.29 31.18 -28.41
C ALA A 325 -15.82 31.27 -26.94
N PRO A 326 -14.86 32.15 -26.60
CA PRO A 326 -14.24 32.16 -25.28
C PRO A 326 -15.13 32.79 -24.20
N PRO A 327 -15.04 32.34 -22.93
CA PRO A 327 -15.88 32.85 -21.86
C PRO A 327 -15.40 34.23 -21.36
N ALA A 328 -16.37 35.09 -21.05
CA ALA A 328 -16.17 36.41 -20.48
C ALA A 328 -15.83 36.33 -18.97
N ALA A 329 -14.88 37.16 -18.56
CA ALA A 329 -14.43 37.31 -17.18
C ALA A 329 -15.51 37.98 -16.30
N ALA A 330 -15.76 37.39 -15.12
CA ALA A 330 -16.50 38.02 -14.03
C ALA A 330 -15.52 38.43 -12.92
N GLY A 331 -15.64 39.66 -12.43
CA GLY A 331 -14.68 40.35 -11.57
C GLY A 331 -14.68 39.88 -10.12
N THR A 332 -13.52 40.05 -9.48
CA THR A 332 -13.28 39.83 -8.05
C THR A 332 -13.30 41.17 -7.31
N GLY A 333 -14.24 41.31 -6.36
CA GLY A 333 -14.13 42.27 -5.26
C GLY A 333 -13.60 41.58 -4.00
N PRO A 334 -12.99 42.30 -3.04
CA PRO A 334 -12.32 41.68 -1.90
C PRO A 334 -13.33 41.17 -0.88
N LYS A 335 -13.29 39.87 -0.56
CA LYS A 335 -14.07 39.22 0.51
C LYS A 335 -13.16 39.04 1.73
N ALA A 336 -13.65 39.37 2.92
CA ALA A 336 -12.90 39.32 4.17
C ALA A 336 -12.35 37.91 4.45
N ALA A 337 -11.06 37.82 4.78
CA ALA A 337 -10.39 36.56 5.05
C ALA A 337 -10.78 36.02 6.43
N VAL A 338 -11.23 34.77 6.50
CA VAL A 338 -11.37 34.03 7.75
C VAL A 338 -9.97 33.77 8.30
N GLU A 339 -9.67 34.26 9.50
CA GLU A 339 -8.36 34.02 10.14
C GLU A 339 -8.26 32.56 10.61
N ARG A 340 -7.27 31.82 10.08
CA ARG A 340 -7.01 30.41 10.40
C ARG A 340 -6.91 30.13 11.90
N GLY A 341 -6.39 31.07 12.69
CA GLY A 341 -6.25 30.94 14.14
C GLY A 341 -7.59 30.78 14.86
N ALA A 342 -8.59 31.61 14.52
CA ALA A 342 -9.92 31.52 15.13
C ALA A 342 -10.63 30.20 14.79
N VAL A 343 -10.39 29.66 13.59
CA VAL A 343 -10.93 28.35 13.17
C VAL A 343 -10.25 27.21 13.93
N ALA A 344 -8.93 27.31 14.18
CA ALA A 344 -8.19 26.33 14.95
C ALA A 344 -8.68 26.22 16.40
N ASP A 345 -8.90 27.36 17.06
CA ASP A 345 -9.34 27.40 18.45
C ASP A 345 -10.75 26.82 18.62
N ALA A 346 -11.67 27.15 17.71
CA ALA A 346 -13.03 26.60 17.72
C ALA A 346 -13.04 25.08 17.49
N ILE A 347 -12.24 24.57 16.56
CA ILE A 347 -12.16 23.12 16.28
C ILE A 347 -11.55 22.38 17.47
N ARG A 348 -10.49 22.93 18.07
CA ARG A 348 -9.85 22.38 19.27
C ARG A 348 -10.85 22.23 20.42
N SER A 349 -11.62 23.28 20.70
CA SER A 349 -12.60 23.27 21.79
C SER A 349 -13.73 22.26 21.54
N ILE A 350 -14.22 22.15 20.29
CA ILE A 350 -15.25 21.16 19.92
C ILE A 350 -14.74 19.72 20.09
N TYR A 351 -13.49 19.45 19.70
CA TYR A 351 -12.88 18.12 19.82
C TYR A 351 -12.61 17.75 21.29
N ALA A 352 -12.09 18.70 22.07
CA ALA A 352 -11.83 18.53 23.50
C ALA A 352 -13.11 18.24 24.29
N ALA A 353 -14.15 19.05 24.09
CA ALA A 353 -15.43 18.85 24.75
C ALA A 353 -16.11 17.52 24.37
N ALA A 354 -15.97 17.09 23.12
CA ALA A 354 -16.62 15.88 22.62
C ALA A 354 -15.90 14.59 23.01
N LEU A 355 -14.60 14.65 23.26
CA LEU A 355 -13.77 13.50 23.65
C LEU A 355 -13.42 13.47 25.14
N GLU A 356 -13.84 14.49 25.89
CA GLU A 356 -13.53 14.67 27.32
C GLU A 356 -12.01 14.69 27.61
N TYR A 357 -11.22 15.13 26.63
CA TYR A 357 -9.79 15.40 26.78
C TYR A 357 -9.57 16.91 27.02
N PRO A 358 -8.52 17.29 27.77
CA PRO A 358 -8.09 18.70 27.86
C PRO A 358 -7.73 19.28 26.48
N GLU A 359 -7.94 20.58 26.26
CA GLU A 359 -7.68 21.26 24.97
C GLU A 359 -6.20 21.21 24.56
N GLU A 360 -5.29 21.08 25.53
CA GLU A 360 -3.84 21.00 25.35
C GLU A 360 -3.39 19.72 24.64
N VAL A 361 -4.22 18.67 24.69
CA VAL A 361 -3.96 17.39 24.02
C VAL A 361 -4.09 17.51 22.50
N PHE A 362 -4.82 18.52 22.01
CA PHE A 362 -5.07 18.73 20.59
C PHE A 362 -4.05 19.70 19.96
N THR A 363 -2.77 19.32 19.94
CA THR A 363 -1.72 20.08 19.24
C THR A 363 -1.87 19.97 17.72
N GLU A 364 -1.28 20.89 16.95
CA GLU A 364 -1.42 20.89 15.48
C GLU A 364 -0.93 19.60 14.82
N ASP A 365 0.12 19.00 15.38
CA ASP A 365 0.80 17.79 14.90
C ASP A 365 0.25 16.50 15.50
N VAL A 366 -0.67 16.58 16.48
CA VAL A 366 -1.22 15.40 17.14
C VAL A 366 -1.92 14.48 16.14
N LEU A 367 -1.63 13.19 16.19
CA LEU A 367 -2.29 12.20 15.35
C LEU A 367 -3.61 11.75 16.00
N LEU A 368 -4.73 12.11 15.37
CA LEU A 368 -6.07 11.87 15.90
C LEU A 368 -6.34 10.39 16.21
N GLU A 369 -5.96 9.48 15.31
CA GLU A 369 -6.14 8.04 15.53
C GLU A 369 -5.00 7.43 16.36
N ALA A 370 -3.75 7.73 16.01
CA ALA A 370 -2.58 7.06 16.57
C ALA A 370 -2.22 7.54 17.99
N GLU A 371 -2.57 8.77 18.34
CA GLU A 371 -2.22 9.38 19.63
C GLU A 371 -3.46 9.66 20.48
N LEU A 372 -4.62 9.98 19.88
CA LEU A 372 -5.86 10.30 20.60
C LEU A 372 -6.96 9.23 20.52
N GLY A 373 -6.72 8.14 19.79
CA GLY A 373 -7.68 7.03 19.67
C GLY A 373 -9.01 7.46 19.03
N VAL A 374 -9.02 8.53 18.25
CA VAL A 374 -10.17 8.98 17.48
C VAL A 374 -10.31 8.07 16.27
N ASP A 375 -11.10 7.02 16.43
CA ASP A 375 -11.42 6.10 15.35
C ASP A 375 -12.21 6.80 14.22
N SER A 376 -12.24 6.16 13.05
CA SER A 376 -12.93 6.67 11.87
C SER A 376 -14.43 6.97 12.06
N VAL A 377 -15.11 6.35 13.05
CA VAL A 377 -16.53 6.59 13.32
C VAL A 377 -16.70 7.87 14.15
N LYS A 378 -15.93 8.01 15.22
CA LYS A 378 -15.89 9.23 16.05
C LYS A 378 -15.41 10.43 15.25
N GLN A 379 -14.46 10.23 14.35
CA GLN A 379 -13.95 11.30 13.50
C GLN A 379 -15.04 11.84 12.55
N VAL A 380 -15.88 10.96 11.97
CA VAL A 380 -17.05 11.41 11.17
C VAL A 380 -18.01 12.23 12.01
N GLU A 381 -18.28 11.79 13.24
CA GLU A 381 -19.18 12.48 14.16
C GLU A 381 -18.64 13.87 14.53
N LEU A 382 -17.38 13.97 14.92
CA LEU A 382 -16.73 15.24 15.30
C LEU A 382 -16.68 16.23 14.14
N LEU A 383 -16.30 15.74 12.96
CA LEU A 383 -16.28 16.54 11.75
C LEU A 383 -17.70 17.02 11.36
N THR A 384 -18.74 16.23 11.65
CA THR A 384 -20.15 16.63 11.46
C THR A 384 -20.54 17.74 12.44
N ARG A 385 -20.17 17.61 13.72
CA ARG A 385 -20.40 18.65 14.74
C ARG A 385 -19.73 19.98 14.38
N VAL A 386 -18.51 19.95 13.85
CA VAL A 386 -17.84 21.16 13.33
C VAL A 386 -18.58 21.73 12.12
N SER A 387 -19.03 20.88 11.18
CA SER A 387 -19.79 21.34 10.00
C SER A 387 -21.13 22.00 10.40
N GLU A 388 -21.81 21.46 11.41
CA GLU A 388 -23.03 22.04 12.00
C GLU A 388 -22.75 23.38 12.70
N HIS A 389 -21.65 23.46 13.46
CA HIS A 389 -21.22 24.69 14.14
C HIS A 389 -21.01 25.85 13.15
N TYR A 390 -20.48 25.56 11.96
CA TYR A 390 -20.25 26.54 10.89
C TYR A 390 -21.38 26.68 9.86
N GLY A 391 -22.51 25.96 10.01
CA GLY A 391 -23.65 26.03 9.10
C GLY A 391 -23.39 25.52 7.68
N LEU A 392 -22.42 24.62 7.50
CA LEU A 392 -22.05 24.06 6.20
C LEU A 392 -23.06 22.99 5.75
N PRO A 393 -23.33 22.84 4.43
CA PRO A 393 -24.28 21.85 3.92
C PRO A 393 -23.86 20.41 4.26
N PRO A 394 -24.82 19.47 4.43
CA PRO A 394 -24.51 18.07 4.68
C PRO A 394 -23.72 17.46 3.51
N ARG A 395 -22.74 16.64 3.86
CA ARG A 395 -21.64 16.20 2.99
C ARG A 395 -22.10 15.32 1.83
N ASP A 396 -21.37 15.42 0.71
CA ASP A 396 -21.49 14.49 -0.42
C ASP A 396 -20.82 13.15 -0.08
N THR A 397 -21.35 12.03 -0.57
CA THR A 397 -21.04 10.66 -0.12
C THR A 397 -19.65 10.12 -0.56
N GLY A 398 -18.77 10.97 -1.10
CA GLY A 398 -17.44 10.62 -1.62
C GLY A 398 -16.24 11.01 -0.74
N PHE A 399 -16.47 11.55 0.46
CA PHE A 399 -15.39 12.02 1.34
C PHE A 399 -14.65 10.88 2.06
N ARG A 400 -13.32 10.79 1.93
CA ARG A 400 -12.48 9.82 2.64
C ARG A 400 -11.81 10.50 3.84
N LEU A 401 -12.02 9.96 5.05
CA LEU A 401 -11.39 10.46 6.29
C LEU A 401 -9.88 10.23 6.39
N VAL A 402 -9.32 9.39 5.51
CA VAL A 402 -7.93 8.92 5.57
C VAL A 402 -6.90 10.04 5.39
N GLU A 403 -7.30 11.21 4.86
CA GLU A 403 -6.38 12.34 4.65
C GLU A 403 -6.32 13.34 5.80
N ILE A 404 -7.15 13.18 6.84
CA ILE A 404 -7.19 14.09 8.00
C ILE A 404 -6.72 13.36 9.26
N ASP A 405 -5.44 13.02 9.31
CA ASP A 405 -4.85 12.29 10.45
C ASP A 405 -4.43 13.21 11.61
N THR A 406 -4.32 14.52 11.36
CA THR A 406 -3.78 15.51 12.31
C THR A 406 -4.73 16.67 12.51
N MET A 407 -4.64 17.32 13.68
CA MET A 407 -5.45 18.49 13.98
C MET A 407 -5.22 19.63 12.97
N ALA A 408 -3.97 19.88 12.55
CA ALA A 408 -3.65 20.87 11.52
C ALA A 408 -4.42 20.62 10.21
N LYS A 409 -4.52 19.36 9.77
CA LYS A 409 -5.26 19.00 8.55
C LYS A 409 -6.77 19.20 8.71
N VAL A 410 -7.32 19.02 9.92
CA VAL A 410 -8.73 19.34 10.21
C VAL A 410 -8.95 20.84 10.04
N VAL A 411 -8.08 21.66 10.62
CA VAL A 411 -8.15 23.12 10.57
C VAL A 411 -8.02 23.62 9.12
N ASP A 412 -7.01 23.15 8.39
CA ASP A 412 -6.77 23.53 6.99
C ASP A 412 -7.95 23.14 6.10
N PHE A 413 -8.56 21.98 6.36
CA PHE A 413 -9.75 21.53 5.65
C PHE A 413 -10.93 22.49 5.84
N PHE A 414 -11.23 22.92 7.07
CA PHE A 414 -12.34 23.84 7.30
C PHE A 414 -12.04 25.26 6.84
N VAL A 415 -10.81 25.76 6.99
CA VAL A 415 -10.40 27.06 6.45
C VAL A 415 -10.57 27.10 4.92
N ALA A 416 -10.22 26.02 4.21
CA ALA A 416 -10.40 25.92 2.76
C ALA A 416 -11.88 25.91 2.33
N ASN A 417 -12.78 25.37 3.16
CA ASN A 417 -14.22 25.25 2.84
C ASN A 417 -15.08 26.42 3.35
N LEU A 418 -14.59 27.20 4.33
CA LEU A 418 -15.29 28.38 4.86
C LEU A 418 -15.22 29.61 3.94
N GLY A 419 -14.26 29.67 3.02
CA GLY A 419 -14.06 30.78 2.08
C GLY A 419 -15.29 31.11 1.21
N ASP A 420 -16.18 30.12 1.02
CA ASP A 420 -17.36 30.27 0.17
C ASP A 420 -18.66 30.59 0.92
N GLY A 421 -18.73 30.50 2.27
CA GLY A 421 -20.02 30.57 2.97
C GLY A 421 -20.04 30.90 4.47
N ALA A 422 -19.08 31.64 5.02
CA ALA A 422 -19.08 31.92 6.47
C ALA A 422 -20.17 32.91 6.94
N ALA A 423 -20.97 32.49 7.94
CA ALA A 423 -21.67 33.37 8.87
C ALA A 423 -20.78 33.63 10.10
N GLU A 424 -20.96 34.78 10.77
CA GLU A 424 -20.12 35.26 11.89
C GLU A 424 -20.00 34.26 13.05
N LEU A 425 -18.78 34.15 13.61
CA LEU A 425 -18.41 33.26 14.72
C LEU A 425 -18.65 33.92 16.08
N ASP A 426 -19.27 33.17 16.99
CA ASP A 426 -19.43 33.53 18.41
C ASP A 426 -18.64 32.52 19.28
N VAL A 427 -17.70 33.02 20.10
CA VAL A 427 -16.76 32.19 20.89
C VAL A 427 -17.16 32.22 22.37
N PRO A 428 -17.38 31.08 23.05
CA PRO A 428 -17.62 31.05 24.50
C PRO A 428 -16.32 31.18 25.33
N GLN A 429 -16.35 31.97 26.40
CA GLN A 429 -15.21 32.23 27.30
C GLN A 429 -14.95 31.16 28.39
N GLU A 430 -13.66 30.99 28.72
CA GLU A 430 -13.03 30.15 29.75
C GLU A 430 -13.61 30.24 31.18
N LYS A 431 -13.41 29.16 31.96
CA LYS A 431 -13.47 29.18 33.43
C LYS A 431 -12.19 28.61 34.07
N THR A 432 -11.75 29.37 35.06
CA THR A 432 -10.47 29.39 35.80
C THR A 432 -10.22 28.17 36.69
N ALA A 433 -8.95 27.74 36.76
CA ALA A 433 -8.42 26.73 37.67
C ALA A 433 -8.26 27.24 39.13
N THR A 434 -8.19 26.31 40.09
CA THR A 434 -7.95 26.58 41.53
C THR A 434 -6.65 25.90 41.98
N GLU A 435 -5.90 26.55 42.87
CA GLU A 435 -4.48 26.32 43.18
C GLU A 435 -4.22 25.82 44.64
N LEU A 436 -2.98 25.29 44.88
CA LEU A 436 -2.20 25.11 46.15
C LEU A 436 -2.10 23.68 46.77
N PRO A 437 -1.05 23.36 47.57
CA PRO A 437 0.38 23.77 47.57
C PRO A 437 1.41 22.62 47.78
N ALA A 438 2.70 22.89 47.49
CA ALA A 438 3.84 21.97 47.56
C ALA A 438 4.71 22.10 48.85
N GLU A 439 5.29 20.99 49.31
CA GLU A 439 6.32 20.91 50.36
C GLU A 439 7.45 19.97 49.88
N GLN A 440 8.66 20.49 49.66
CA GLN A 440 9.79 19.74 49.08
C GLN A 440 10.60 19.00 50.16
N ALA A 441 10.54 17.66 50.15
CA ALA A 441 11.41 16.77 50.92
C ALA A 441 12.71 16.45 50.14
N ALA A 442 13.82 16.23 50.85
CA ALA A 442 15.10 15.85 50.24
C ALA A 442 14.97 14.49 49.50
N VAL A 443 15.47 14.43 48.26
CA VAL A 443 15.32 13.27 47.37
C VAL A 443 16.28 12.15 47.81
N GLU A 444 15.76 11.11 48.46
CA GLU A 444 16.53 9.91 48.79
C GLU A 444 16.33 8.86 47.69
N ARG A 445 17.41 8.52 46.93
CA ARG A 445 17.34 7.57 45.80
C ARG A 445 16.66 6.24 46.17
N GLY A 446 16.88 5.73 47.38
CA GLY A 446 16.24 4.51 47.86
C GLY A 446 14.72 4.64 47.95
N ALA A 447 14.21 5.74 48.49
CA ALA A 447 12.78 6.01 48.56
C ALA A 447 12.15 6.20 47.17
N VAL A 448 12.88 6.83 46.24
CA VAL A 448 12.45 6.97 44.84
C VAL A 448 12.37 5.61 44.14
N ALA A 449 13.36 4.74 44.37
CA ALA A 449 13.36 3.39 43.84
C ALA A 449 12.19 2.55 44.34
N ASP A 450 11.87 2.61 45.64
CA ASP A 450 10.77 1.86 46.24
C ASP A 450 9.40 2.36 45.74
N ALA A 451 9.22 3.67 45.60
CA ALA A 451 7.99 4.24 45.06
C ALA A 451 7.78 3.87 43.58
N ILE A 452 8.81 3.98 42.74
CA ILE A 452 8.74 3.58 41.33
C ILE A 452 8.42 2.09 41.21
N ARG A 453 9.07 1.27 42.03
CA ARG A 453 8.81 -0.18 42.09
C ARG A 453 7.35 -0.47 42.39
N SER A 454 6.79 0.19 43.40
CA SER A 454 5.39 -0.02 43.80
C SER A 454 4.41 0.44 42.71
N ILE A 455 4.68 1.58 42.06
CA ILE A 455 3.86 2.08 40.93
C ILE A 455 3.89 1.11 39.76
N TYR A 456 5.06 0.60 39.40
CA TYR A 456 5.23 -0.33 38.28
C TYR A 456 4.60 -1.70 38.60
N ALA A 457 4.79 -2.21 39.82
CA ALA A 457 4.19 -3.45 40.29
C ALA A 457 2.66 -3.38 40.29
N ALA A 458 2.08 -2.30 40.82
CA ALA A 458 0.64 -2.09 40.82
C ALA A 458 0.06 -1.94 39.41
N ALA A 459 0.76 -1.23 38.52
CA ALA A 459 0.27 -0.96 37.17
C ALA A 459 0.40 -2.15 36.20
N LEU A 460 1.33 -3.07 36.48
CA LEU A 460 1.57 -4.28 35.69
C LEU A 460 1.04 -5.56 36.35
N GLU A 461 0.46 -5.44 37.56
CA GLU A 461 -0.05 -6.55 38.36
C GLU A 461 1.02 -7.63 38.65
N TYR A 462 2.29 -7.23 38.72
CA TYR A 462 3.40 -8.10 39.09
C TYR A 462 3.78 -7.90 40.57
N PRO A 463 4.32 -8.95 41.25
CA PRO A 463 4.92 -8.79 42.57
C PRO A 463 6.08 -7.78 42.54
N GLU A 464 6.25 -6.98 43.59
CA GLU A 464 7.34 -5.99 43.67
C GLU A 464 8.73 -6.63 43.56
N GLU A 465 8.87 -7.91 43.94
CA GLU A 465 10.13 -8.66 43.89
C GLU A 465 10.67 -8.90 42.47
N VAL A 466 9.83 -8.76 41.44
CA VAL A 466 10.24 -8.95 40.04
C VAL A 466 10.99 -7.71 39.51
N PHE A 467 10.83 -6.55 40.15
CA PHE A 467 11.42 -5.29 39.72
C PHE A 467 12.76 -5.03 40.39
N THR A 468 13.76 -5.86 40.07
CA THR A 468 15.16 -5.64 40.48
C THR A 468 15.78 -4.49 39.68
N GLU A 469 16.86 -3.88 40.16
CA GLU A 469 17.50 -2.73 39.49
C GLU A 469 18.00 -3.07 38.06
N ASP A 470 18.41 -4.32 37.85
CA ASP A 470 18.96 -4.84 36.60
C ASP A 470 17.93 -5.43 35.63
N VAL A 471 16.65 -5.51 36.04
CA VAL A 471 15.59 -6.08 35.20
C VAL A 471 15.43 -5.26 33.91
N LEU A 472 15.34 -5.96 32.77
CA LEU A 472 15.07 -5.34 31.48
C LEU A 472 13.57 -5.19 31.25
N LEU A 473 13.10 -3.95 31.10
CA LEU A 473 11.68 -3.62 31.04
C LEU A 473 10.96 -4.31 29.87
N GLU A 474 11.54 -4.26 28.66
CA GLU A 474 10.94 -4.90 27.49
C GLU A 474 11.25 -6.40 27.44
N ALA A 475 12.51 -6.78 27.66
CA ALA A 475 12.98 -8.15 27.42
C ALA A 475 12.54 -9.15 28.51
N GLU A 476 12.35 -8.69 29.75
CA GLU A 476 12.04 -9.56 30.89
C GLU A 476 10.66 -9.31 31.48
N LEU A 477 10.15 -8.08 31.41
CA LEU A 477 8.82 -7.71 31.93
C LEU A 477 7.77 -7.46 30.84
N GLY A 478 8.15 -7.51 29.56
CA GLY A 478 7.23 -7.29 28.44
C GLY A 478 6.63 -5.88 28.37
N VAL A 479 7.29 -4.90 29.00
CA VAL A 479 6.87 -3.50 28.99
C VAL A 479 7.27 -2.90 27.65
N ASP A 480 6.31 -2.79 26.73
CA ASP A 480 6.50 -2.12 25.45
C ASP A 480 6.62 -0.58 25.61
N SER A 481 6.99 0.10 24.52
CA SER A 481 7.22 1.55 24.54
C SER A 481 5.98 2.37 24.90
N VAL A 482 4.76 1.87 24.65
CA VAL A 482 3.50 2.56 24.99
C VAL A 482 3.26 2.47 26.49
N LYS A 483 3.39 1.26 27.04
CA LYS A 483 3.22 1.01 28.47
C LYS A 483 4.30 1.71 29.29
N GLN A 484 5.52 1.80 28.75
CA GLN A 484 6.60 2.53 29.37
C GLN A 484 6.31 4.04 29.49
N VAL A 485 5.76 4.67 28.45
CA VAL A 485 5.38 6.10 28.50
C VAL A 485 4.29 6.33 29.55
N GLU A 486 3.28 5.47 29.62
CA GLU A 486 2.22 5.51 30.62
C GLU A 486 2.79 5.43 32.05
N LEU A 487 3.65 4.43 32.31
CA LEU A 487 4.24 4.21 33.63
C LEU A 487 5.14 5.36 34.07
N LEU A 488 5.98 5.88 33.17
CA LEU A 488 6.78 7.07 33.46
C LEU A 488 5.89 8.29 33.78
N THR A 489 4.70 8.40 33.15
CA THR A 489 3.78 9.52 33.36
C THR A 489 3.14 9.43 34.73
N ARG A 490 2.71 8.23 35.14
CA ARG A 490 2.23 7.98 36.51
C ARG A 490 3.29 8.32 37.56
N VAL A 491 4.56 8.01 37.31
CA VAL A 491 5.66 8.41 38.22
C VAL A 491 5.85 9.94 38.21
N SER A 492 5.74 10.59 37.06
CA SER A 492 5.86 12.06 36.95
C SER A 492 4.73 12.77 37.71
N GLU A 493 3.51 12.27 37.60
CA GLU A 493 2.33 12.73 38.35
C GLU A 493 2.47 12.49 39.85
N HIS A 494 2.99 11.31 40.25
CA HIS A 494 3.21 10.97 41.65
C HIS A 494 4.15 11.97 42.36
N TYR A 495 5.15 12.49 41.64
CA TYR A 495 6.08 13.48 42.17
C TYR A 495 5.78 14.94 41.79
N GLY A 496 4.68 15.20 41.06
CA GLY A 496 4.29 16.56 40.64
C GLY A 496 5.29 17.23 39.68
N LEU A 497 5.96 16.45 38.84
CA LEU A 497 6.93 16.96 37.86
C LEU A 497 6.22 17.52 36.60
N PRO A 498 6.75 18.58 35.97
CA PRO A 498 6.16 19.17 34.78
C PRO A 498 6.19 18.21 33.58
N PRO A 499 5.33 18.43 32.57
CA PRO A 499 5.32 17.63 31.35
C PRO A 499 6.70 17.67 30.67
N ARG A 500 7.12 16.52 30.16
CA ARG A 500 8.50 16.29 29.70
C ARG A 500 8.86 17.17 28.50
N ASP A 501 10.13 17.57 28.45
CA ASP A 501 10.68 18.28 27.29
C ASP A 501 10.79 17.38 26.05
N THR A 502 10.65 18.02 24.89
CA THR A 502 10.63 17.53 23.51
C THR A 502 11.85 16.72 23.05
N GLY A 503 12.93 16.66 23.85
CA GLY A 503 14.17 15.94 23.51
C GLY A 503 14.28 14.49 24.00
N PHE A 504 13.29 13.97 24.72
CA PHE A 504 13.38 12.69 25.45
C PHE A 504 13.30 11.45 24.54
N ARG A 505 14.23 10.49 24.70
CA ARG A 505 14.27 9.22 23.94
C ARG A 505 14.08 8.00 24.85
N LEU A 506 12.99 7.27 24.62
CA LEU A 506 12.65 6.02 25.35
C LEU A 506 13.73 4.92 25.24
N VAL A 507 14.48 4.89 24.13
CA VAL A 507 15.53 3.89 23.85
C VAL A 507 16.66 3.92 24.88
N GLU A 508 16.82 5.02 25.62
CA GLU A 508 17.92 5.19 26.58
C GLU A 508 17.60 4.65 27.99
N ILE A 509 16.35 4.25 28.26
CA ILE A 509 15.89 3.78 29.58
C ILE A 509 15.32 2.36 29.44
N ASP A 510 16.18 1.35 29.44
CA ASP A 510 15.82 -0.06 29.24
C ASP A 510 15.76 -0.88 30.56
N THR A 511 16.34 -0.37 31.65
CA THR A 511 16.35 -1.03 32.96
C THR A 511 15.69 -0.20 34.05
N MET A 512 15.25 -0.86 35.12
CA MET A 512 14.67 -0.20 36.28
C MET A 512 15.65 0.79 36.94
N ALA A 513 16.94 0.46 37.04
CA ALA A 513 17.96 1.38 37.55
C ALA A 513 18.00 2.71 36.79
N LYS A 514 17.90 2.66 35.45
CA LYS A 514 17.91 3.86 34.60
C LYS A 514 16.63 4.69 34.78
N VAL A 515 15.48 4.05 35.03
CA VAL A 515 14.23 4.77 35.38
C VAL A 515 14.40 5.52 36.70
N VAL A 516 14.95 4.85 37.72
CA VAL A 516 15.20 5.45 39.03
C VAL A 516 16.17 6.62 38.92
N ASP A 517 17.31 6.43 38.25
CA ASP A 517 18.32 7.48 38.08
C ASP A 517 17.77 8.68 37.30
N PHE A 518 16.92 8.45 36.30
CA PHE A 518 16.23 9.50 35.57
C PHE A 518 15.35 10.36 36.49
N PHE A 519 14.53 9.75 37.35
CA PHE A 519 13.65 10.51 38.23
C PHE A 519 14.39 11.16 39.39
N VAL A 520 15.41 10.53 39.95
CA VAL A 520 16.27 11.16 40.97
C VAL A 520 16.93 12.42 40.40
N THR A 521 17.47 12.34 39.18
CA THR A 521 18.08 13.49 38.50
C THR A 521 17.09 14.63 38.28
N ASN A 522 15.86 14.31 37.87
CA ASN A 522 14.80 15.32 37.64
C ASN A 522 14.26 15.94 38.94
N LEU A 523 14.19 15.16 40.01
CA LEU A 523 13.75 15.65 41.32
C LEU A 523 14.82 16.52 41.99
N GLU A 524 16.10 16.18 41.83
CA GLU A 524 17.23 16.98 42.31
C GLU A 524 17.39 18.30 41.55
N SER A 525 16.96 18.36 40.27
CA SER A 525 17.07 19.56 39.42
C SER A 525 15.90 20.55 39.57
N GLY A 526 14.86 20.23 40.34
CA GLY A 526 13.92 21.20 40.91
C GLY A 526 13.03 21.96 39.92
N ALA A 527 12.38 21.28 38.97
CA ALA A 527 11.48 21.94 38.02
C ALA A 527 10.07 22.22 38.61
N VAL A 528 9.84 23.46 39.10
CA VAL A 528 8.50 24.09 39.24
C VAL A 528 8.63 25.62 38.94
N PRO A 529 7.57 26.35 38.56
CA PRO A 529 7.40 26.97 37.23
C PRO A 529 7.42 28.50 37.28
N VAL A 530 7.45 29.18 36.12
CA VAL A 530 7.07 30.61 36.05
C VAL A 530 6.11 30.87 34.90
N ALA A 531 4.94 31.36 35.30
CA ALA A 531 3.92 32.03 34.52
C ALA A 531 4.44 33.31 33.82
N ALA A 532 3.98 33.56 32.60
CA ALA A 532 3.65 34.89 32.06
C ALA A 532 2.85 34.73 30.77
#